data_AF-A0A7W0R3M8-F1
#
_entry.id   AF-A0A7W0R3M8-F1
#
_cell.length_a   1.000
_cell.length_b   1.000
_cell.length_c   1.000
_cell.angle_alpha   90.00
_cell.angle_beta   90.00
_cell.angle_gamma   90.00
#
_symmetry.space_group_name_H-M   'P 1'
#
loop_
_entity.id
_entity.type
_entity.pdbx_description
1 polymer ?
#
loop_
_entity_poly.entity_id
_entity_poly.type
_entity_poly.pdbx_seq_one_letter_code
_entity_poly.pdbx_strand_id
1 'polypeptide(L)'
;VQQGDDLGSRLANAFDRLFDEGYTGVVALDSDTPTLPAEIIGRAAGLLDAPGNDVVLGPTADGGYYLIGLRHPFRELFRGLRGARLRSCGRLF
;
A
#
# COMPACT_ATOMS: atom_id res chain seq x y z
N VAL A 1 15.31 -7.14 -2.68
CA VAL A 1 15.51 -6.85 -1.23
C VAL A 1 14.90 -5.49 -0.90
N GLN A 2 14.24 -5.34 0.26
CA GLN A 2 13.69 -4.06 0.73
C GLN A 2 14.81 -3.15 1.24
N GLN A 3 14.70 -1.83 1.03
CA GLN A 3 15.74 -0.87 1.40
C GLN A 3 15.18 0.25 2.28
N GLY A 4 15.78 0.50 3.43
CA GLY A 4 15.37 1.54 4.38
C GLY A 4 15.49 1.09 5.85
N ASP A 5 15.61 2.07 6.74
CA ASP A 5 15.89 1.84 8.16
C ASP A 5 14.68 1.27 8.92
N ASP A 6 13.47 1.64 8.50
CA ASP A 6 12.21 1.17 9.08
C ASP A 6 11.24 0.69 7.99
N LEU A 7 10.12 0.08 8.42
CA LEU A 7 9.09 -0.45 7.53
C LEU A 7 8.52 0.64 6.60
N GLY A 8 8.30 1.84 7.13
CA GLY A 8 7.74 2.93 6.34
C GLY A 8 8.69 3.37 5.22
N SER A 9 9.97 3.51 5.53
CA SER A 9 11.03 3.84 4.58
C SER A 9 11.20 2.74 3.53
N ARG A 10 11.10 1.47 3.94
CA ARG A 10 11.16 0.32 3.03
C ARG A 10 10.00 0.29 2.04
N LEU A 11 8.78 0.51 2.53
CA LEU A 11 7.59 0.59 1.67
C LEU A 11 7.70 1.79 0.73
N ALA A 12 7.98 2.99 1.25
CA ALA A 12 8.14 4.19 0.46
C ALA A 12 9.16 4.00 -0.69
N ASN A 13 10.33 3.44 -0.39
CA ASN A 13 11.35 3.18 -1.42
C ASN A 13 10.92 2.11 -2.43
N ALA A 14 10.13 1.10 -2.02
CA ALA A 14 9.61 0.10 -2.94
C ALA A 14 8.58 0.69 -3.90
N PHE A 15 7.66 1.51 -3.40
CA PHE A 15 6.67 2.21 -4.21
C PHE A 15 7.36 3.16 -5.20
N ASP A 16 8.26 4.02 -4.71
CA ASP A 16 8.99 4.97 -5.56
C ASP A 16 9.72 4.27 -6.70
N ARG A 17 10.47 3.19 -6.41
CA ARG A 17 11.18 2.42 -7.45
C ARG A 17 10.22 1.88 -8.52
N LEU A 18 9.07 1.35 -8.11
CA LEU A 18 8.10 0.80 -9.06
C LEU A 18 7.42 1.91 -9.88
N PHE A 19 7.16 3.07 -9.30
CA PHE A 19 6.67 4.21 -10.06
C PHE A 19 7.73 4.75 -11.03
N ASP A 20 9.01 4.78 -10.63
CA ASP A 20 10.14 5.14 -11.51
C ASP A 20 10.32 4.14 -12.68
N GLU A 21 9.92 2.88 -12.48
CA GLU A 21 9.87 1.84 -13.53
C GLU A 21 8.66 1.99 -14.48
N GLY A 22 7.75 2.95 -14.22
CA GLY A 22 6.62 3.27 -15.07
C GLY A 22 5.32 2.52 -14.74
N TYR A 23 5.24 1.82 -13.61
CA TYR A 23 3.98 1.23 -13.16
C TYR A 23 2.99 2.33 -12.76
N THR A 24 1.73 2.20 -13.17
CA THR A 24 0.67 3.18 -12.89
C THR A 24 -0.13 2.88 -11.62
N GLY A 25 0.10 1.71 -11.03
CA GLY A 25 -0.53 1.25 -9.81
C GLY A 25 0.33 0.18 -9.17
N VAL A 26 0.54 0.30 -7.86
CA VAL A 26 1.36 -0.62 -7.08
C VAL A 26 0.57 -1.08 -5.88
N VAL A 27 0.62 -2.38 -5.58
CA VAL A 27 -0.02 -2.99 -4.40
C VAL A 27 1.05 -3.68 -3.55
N ALA A 28 1.07 -3.38 -2.26
CA ALA A 28 1.83 -4.09 -1.25
C ALA A 28 0.87 -4.90 -0.37
N LEU A 29 1.29 -6.13 -0.05
CA LEU A 29 0.55 -7.11 0.73
C LEU A 29 1.41 -7.57 1.91
N ASP A 30 0.78 -7.88 3.02
CA ASP A 30 1.43 -8.61 4.10
C ASP A 30 1.80 -10.04 3.65
N SER A 31 2.94 -10.54 4.11
CA SER A 31 3.40 -11.90 3.81
C SER A 31 2.70 -12.97 4.65
N ASP A 32 2.15 -12.58 5.81
CA ASP A 32 1.72 -13.53 6.84
C ASP A 32 0.26 -13.96 6.69
N THR A 33 -0.38 -13.62 5.56
CA THR A 33 -1.75 -14.01 5.22
C THR A 33 -1.78 -15.02 4.05
N PRO A 34 -1.35 -16.28 4.26
CA PRO A 34 -1.23 -17.28 3.19
C PRO A 34 -2.57 -17.70 2.58
N THR A 35 -3.67 -17.47 3.29
CA THR A 35 -5.03 -17.80 2.83
C THR A 35 -5.74 -16.63 2.15
N LEU A 36 -5.04 -15.53 1.86
CA LEU A 36 -5.67 -14.39 1.19
C LEU A 36 -6.14 -14.81 -0.21
N PRO A 37 -7.44 -14.69 -0.53
CA PRO A 37 -7.92 -15.06 -1.85
C PRO A 37 -7.28 -14.19 -2.94
N ALA A 38 -6.82 -14.81 -4.03
CA ALA A 38 -6.22 -14.09 -5.16
C ALA A 38 -7.16 -13.03 -5.76
N GLU A 39 -8.48 -13.24 -5.63
CA GLU A 39 -9.51 -12.28 -6.03
C GLU A 39 -9.35 -10.91 -5.35
N ILE A 40 -8.80 -10.87 -4.14
CA ILE A 40 -8.54 -9.60 -3.43
C ILE A 40 -7.49 -8.77 -4.17
N ILE A 41 -6.47 -9.40 -4.74
CA ILE A 41 -5.43 -8.72 -5.53
C ILE A 41 -6.05 -8.16 -6.81
N GLY A 42 -6.84 -8.96 -7.52
CA GLY A 42 -7.54 -8.52 -8.73
C GLY A 42 -8.52 -7.38 -8.46
N ARG A 43 -9.25 -7.43 -7.33
CA ARG A 43 -10.14 -6.36 -6.90
C ARG A 43 -9.37 -5.08 -6.55
N ALA A 44 -8.25 -5.19 -5.86
CA ALA A 44 -7.43 -4.02 -5.52
C ALA A 44 -6.88 -3.34 -6.78
N ALA A 45 -6.40 -4.11 -7.75
CA ALA A 45 -5.98 -3.58 -9.04
C ALA A 45 -7.13 -2.88 -9.78
N GLY A 46 -8.31 -3.52 -9.88
CA GLY A 46 -9.48 -2.92 -10.52
C GLY A 46 -9.95 -1.63 -9.84
N LEU A 47 -9.85 -1.55 -8.51
CA LEU A 47 -10.12 -0.31 -7.78
C LEU A 47 -9.09 0.78 -8.08
N LEU A 48 -7.79 0.44 -8.17
CA LEU A 48 -6.73 1.37 -8.56
C LEU A 48 -6.80 1.82 -10.02
N ASP A 49 -7.48 1.08 -10.90
CA ASP A 49 -7.71 1.54 -12.27
C ASP A 49 -8.93 2.47 -12.37
N ALA A 50 -9.94 2.28 -11.52
CA ALA A 50 -11.18 3.06 -11.54
C ALA A 50 -10.92 4.55 -11.20
N PRO A 51 -11.51 5.52 -11.93
CA PRO A 51 -11.26 6.94 -11.71
C PRO A 51 -11.55 7.40 -10.27
N GLY A 52 -10.67 8.22 -9.70
CA GLY A 52 -10.85 8.84 -8.37
C GLY A 52 -10.35 8.03 -7.18
N ASN A 53 -9.76 6.84 -7.40
CA ASN A 53 -9.21 5.99 -6.35
C ASN A 53 -7.68 6.07 -6.31
N ASP A 54 -7.12 6.98 -5.53
CA ASP A 54 -5.66 7.12 -5.42
C ASP A 54 -5.05 6.14 -4.41
N VAL A 55 -5.86 5.69 -3.44
CA VAL A 55 -5.46 4.77 -2.38
C VAL A 55 -6.48 3.64 -2.23
N VAL A 56 -6.01 2.41 -2.07
CA VAL A 56 -6.86 1.24 -1.77
C VAL A 56 -6.31 0.56 -0.52
N LEU A 57 -7.16 0.30 0.47
CA LEU A 57 -6.77 -0.35 1.72
C LEU A 57 -7.57 -1.63 1.92
N GLY A 58 -6.86 -2.70 2.28
CA GLY A 58 -7.44 -3.91 2.86
C GLY A 58 -7.29 -3.86 4.38
N PRO A 59 -8.29 -3.41 5.15
CA PRO A 59 -8.16 -3.25 6.59
C PRO A 59 -8.16 -4.60 7.30
N THR A 60 -7.47 -4.67 8.44
CA THR A 60 -7.52 -5.79 9.38
C THR A 60 -8.42 -5.42 10.58
N ALA A 61 -8.90 -6.43 11.31
CA ALA A 61 -9.81 -6.24 12.44
C ALA A 61 -9.18 -5.49 13.64
N ASP A 62 -7.85 -5.53 13.76
CA ASP A 62 -7.06 -4.84 14.77
C ASP A 62 -6.74 -3.37 14.42
N GLY A 63 -7.27 -2.87 13.31
CA GLY A 63 -7.13 -1.48 12.88
C GLY A 63 -5.84 -1.19 12.11
N GLY A 64 -5.16 -2.22 11.62
CA GLY A 64 -4.11 -2.13 10.62
C GLY A 64 -4.63 -2.36 9.19
N TYR A 65 -3.73 -2.74 8.29
CA TYR A 65 -4.04 -3.13 6.92
C TYR A 65 -3.15 -4.29 6.48
N TYR A 66 -3.72 -5.26 5.77
CA TYR A 66 -2.99 -6.36 5.14
C TYR A 66 -2.67 -6.05 3.67
N LEU A 67 -3.29 -5.01 3.10
CA LEU A 67 -3.12 -4.57 1.72
C LEU A 67 -3.11 -3.04 1.66
N ILE A 68 -2.16 -2.47 0.93
CA ILE A 68 -2.17 -1.07 0.52
C ILE A 68 -1.84 -0.95 -0.97
N GLY A 69 -2.68 -0.25 -1.72
CA GLY A 69 -2.51 0.07 -3.12
C GLY A 69 -2.41 1.58 -3.32
N LEU A 70 -1.51 2.04 -4.19
CA LEU A 70 -1.33 3.44 -4.55
C LEU A 70 -1.24 3.61 -6.07
N ARG A 71 -1.75 4.74 -6.58
CA ARG A 71 -1.62 5.14 -8.00
C ARG A 71 -0.43 6.06 -8.27
N HIS A 72 0.11 6.67 -7.23
CA HIS A 72 1.27 7.55 -7.30
C HIS A 72 2.11 7.44 -6.02
N PRO A 73 3.40 7.84 -6.05
CA PRO A 73 4.22 7.91 -4.85
C PRO A 73 3.54 8.73 -3.75
N PHE A 74 3.51 8.20 -2.53
CA PHE A 74 2.98 8.93 -1.38
C PHE A 74 3.80 8.65 -0.12
N ARG A 75 5.03 9.18 -0.06
CA ARG A 75 5.97 8.94 1.04
C ARG A 75 5.41 9.34 2.42
N GLU A 76 4.69 10.46 2.50
CA GLU A 76 4.12 10.94 3.76
C GLU A 76 3.12 9.95 4.40
N LEU A 77 2.48 9.11 3.58
CA LEU A 77 1.58 8.06 4.07
C LEU A 77 2.31 7.04 4.96
N PHE A 78 3.59 6.79 4.65
CA PHE A 78 4.42 5.82 5.34
C PHE A 78 5.25 6.44 6.49
N ARG A 79 5.16 7.76 6.68
CA ARG A 79 6.01 8.47 7.63
C ARG A 79 5.66 8.12 9.08
N GLY A 80 6.63 7.60 9.82
CA GLY A 80 6.46 7.23 11.23
C GLY A 80 5.60 5.99 11.45
N LEU A 81 5.47 5.13 10.43
CA LEU A 81 4.83 3.83 10.56
C LEU A 81 5.50 2.99 11.65
N ARG A 82 4.68 2.48 12.57
CA ARG A 82 5.06 1.45 13.55
C ARG A 82 4.13 0.26 13.33
N GLY A 83 4.62 -0.79 12.69
CA GLY A 83 3.77 -1.88 12.19
C GLY A 83 2.86 -1.44 11.03
N ALA A 84 1.79 -2.20 10.77
CA ALA A 84 0.88 -1.98 9.65
C ALA A 84 -0.27 -1.00 9.97
N ARG A 85 0.03 0.17 10.55
CA ARG A 85 -1.00 1.16 10.93
C ARG A 85 -0.67 2.55 10.40
N LEU A 86 -1.41 3.00 9.39
CA LEU A 86 -1.24 4.33 8.79
C LEU A 86 -1.48 5.44 9.82
N ARG A 87 -0.72 6.53 9.68
CA ARG A 87 -1.10 7.79 10.33
C ARG A 87 -2.38 8.30 9.68
N SER A 88 -3.30 8.84 10.49
CA SER A 88 -4.45 9.59 10.00
C SER A 88 -3.96 10.86 9.28
N CYS A 89 -3.69 10.75 7.99
CA CYS A 89 -3.61 11.89 7.10
C CYS A 89 -5.04 12.20 6.64
N GLY A 90 -5.46 13.48 6.68
CA GLY A 90 -6.83 13.88 6.38
C GLY A 90 -7.32 13.29 5.07
N ARG A 91 -8.38 12.48 5.15
CA ARG A 91 -9.18 11.88 4.07
C ARG A 91 -8.37 11.30 2.90
N LEU A 92 -8.06 10.02 3.01
CA LEU A 92 -7.71 9.17 1.87
C LEU A 92 -9.03 8.62 1.31
N PHE A 93 -9.35 8.95 0.05
CA PHE A 93 -10.51 8.40 -0.65
C PHE A 93 -10.20 6.99 -1.13
#